data_AF-A0A966BIZ3-F1
#
_entry.id   AF-A0A966BIZ3-F1
#
_cell.length_a   1.000
_cell.length_b   1.000
_cell.length_c   1.000
_cell.angle_alpha   90.00
_cell.angle_beta   90.00
_cell.angle_gamma   90.00
#
_symmetry.space_group_name_H-M   'P 1'
#
loop_
_entity.id
_entity.type
_entity.pdbx_description
1 polymer ?
#
loop_
_entity_poly.entity_id
_entity_poly.type
_entity_poly.pdbx_seq_one_letter_code
_entity_poly.pdbx_strand_id
1 'polypeptide(L)'
;VSPGPLSIEDLNGDGILDVFVSNGSSESLYVLLGNGDGTLQNSRQVTSGGNTFDVTAGDLNGDGVLDLIAGNTSDNSISILLAITTQVSALSQLNLDSAKNASDLIGILDTALDNLNTERTRIGSSLNRLDIIYRSNELSIENFSGAKSLNEDADISIEMAELVRAQILQQAQIAALSQSNIRLQLVLDLFQFE
;
A
#
# COMPACT_ATOMS: atom_id res chain seq x y z
N VAL A 1 6.66 32.23 22.21
CA VAL A 1 7.62 31.42 21.44
C VAL A 1 8.75 31.01 22.35
N SER A 2 8.85 29.72 22.66
CA SER A 2 10.08 29.15 23.23
C SER A 2 10.87 28.58 22.03
N PRO A 3 11.89 29.28 21.52
CA PRO A 3 12.64 28.76 20.38
C PRO A 3 13.34 27.47 20.78
N GLY A 4 13.19 26.43 19.95
CA GLY A 4 14.00 25.23 20.00
C GLY A 4 15.38 25.48 19.36
N PRO A 5 16.13 24.41 19.04
CA PRO A 5 17.40 24.51 18.34
C PRO A 5 17.21 25.16 16.96
N LEU A 6 18.22 25.92 16.59
CA LEU A 6 18.36 26.60 15.31
C LEU A 6 19.31 25.78 14.43
N SER A 7 18.92 25.59 13.18
CA SER A 7 19.73 24.89 12.19
C SER A 7 19.88 25.75 10.94
N ILE A 8 21.02 25.61 10.26
CA ILE A 8 21.42 26.45 9.12
C ILE A 8 21.94 25.55 8.01
N GLU A 9 21.19 25.45 6.92
CA GLU A 9 21.51 24.65 5.73
C GLU A 9 20.88 25.31 4.49
N ASP A 10 21.35 24.96 3.30
CA ASP A 10 20.75 25.39 2.02
C ASP A 10 19.52 24.51 1.74
N LEU A 11 18.33 24.96 2.17
CA LEU A 11 17.11 24.15 2.11
C LEU A 11 16.50 24.12 0.72
N ASN A 12 16.75 25.15 -0.10
CA ASN A 12 16.15 25.30 -1.43
C ASN A 12 17.13 24.99 -2.58
N GLY A 13 18.40 24.70 -2.27
CA GLY A 13 19.44 24.33 -3.23
C GLY A 13 19.97 25.50 -4.06
N ASP A 14 19.81 26.74 -3.60
CA ASP A 14 20.25 27.93 -4.35
C ASP A 14 21.71 28.35 -4.08
N GLY A 15 22.40 27.60 -3.20
CA GLY A 15 23.77 27.86 -2.77
C GLY A 15 23.89 28.92 -1.67
N ILE A 16 22.77 29.41 -1.14
CA ILE A 16 22.70 30.35 -0.03
C ILE A 16 22.22 29.61 1.21
N LEU A 17 22.82 29.92 2.36
CA LEU A 17 22.42 29.31 3.63
C LEU A 17 21.07 29.88 4.08
N ASP A 18 20.13 28.98 4.34
CA ASP A 18 18.83 29.25 4.94
C ASP A 18 18.85 28.91 6.44
N VAL A 19 17.83 29.38 7.16
CA VAL A 19 17.70 29.20 8.60
C VAL A 19 16.35 28.59 8.91
N PHE A 20 16.33 27.57 9.78
CA PHE A 20 15.09 26.98 10.26
C PHE A 20 15.12 26.75 11.77
N VAL A 21 13.98 26.97 12.40
CA VAL A 21 13.82 26.93 13.86
C VAL A 21 12.51 26.28 14.24
N SER A 22 12.56 25.39 15.22
CA SER A 22 11.36 24.82 15.84
C SER A 22 10.81 25.73 16.93
N ASN A 23 9.49 25.76 17.08
CA ASN A 23 8.87 26.31 18.27
C ASN A 23 8.60 25.18 19.26
N GLY A 24 9.45 25.04 20.28
CA GLY A 24 9.34 23.98 21.29
C GLY A 24 8.04 23.99 22.11
N SER A 25 7.17 24.98 21.91
CA SER A 25 5.85 25.09 22.56
C SER A 25 4.66 24.93 21.61
N SER A 26 4.89 24.64 20.33
CA SER A 26 3.81 24.41 19.35
C SER A 26 4.24 23.51 18.18
N GLU A 27 3.30 23.18 17.31
CA GLU A 27 3.56 22.42 16.07
C GLU A 27 4.14 23.27 14.94
N SER A 28 4.80 24.37 15.28
CA SER A 28 5.23 25.38 14.32
C SER A 28 6.73 25.32 14.10
N LEU A 29 7.12 25.10 12.86
CA LEU A 29 8.46 25.31 12.35
C LEU A 29 8.48 26.63 11.60
N TYR A 30 9.54 27.40 11.74
CA TYR A 30 9.76 28.61 10.96
C TYR A 30 10.97 28.39 10.06
N VAL A 31 10.80 28.69 8.78
CA VAL A 31 11.84 28.66 7.76
C VAL A 31 12.07 30.07 7.25
N LEU A 32 13.31 30.52 7.25
CA LEU A 32 13.76 31.83 6.80
C LEU A 32 14.82 31.61 5.72
N LEU A 33 14.49 31.99 4.48
CA LEU A 33 15.43 31.84 3.38
C LEU A 33 16.50 32.95 3.41
N GLY A 34 17.73 32.62 3.03
CA GLY A 34 18.82 33.58 2.92
C GLY A 34 18.69 34.48 1.68
N ASN A 35 19.19 35.71 1.76
CA ASN A 35 19.33 36.60 0.60
C ASN A 35 20.77 36.63 0.02
N GLY A 36 21.71 35.91 0.64
CA GLY A 36 23.13 35.86 0.22
C GLY A 36 23.98 37.07 0.64
N ASP A 37 23.37 38.09 1.24
CA ASP A 37 24.03 39.28 1.77
C ASP A 37 24.13 39.31 3.31
N GLY A 38 23.82 38.17 3.95
CA GLY A 38 23.74 38.03 5.41
C GLY A 38 22.39 38.44 6.00
N THR A 39 21.42 38.83 5.17
CA THR A 39 20.02 39.06 5.60
C THR A 39 19.14 37.84 5.32
N LEU A 40 18.03 37.75 6.05
CA LEU A 40 17.03 36.69 5.93
C LEU A 40 15.72 37.27 5.40
N GLN A 41 15.00 36.48 4.61
CA GLN A 41 13.63 36.77 4.20
C GLN A 41 12.65 36.64 5.37
N ASN A 42 11.40 37.05 5.14
CA ASN A 42 10.33 36.87 6.11
C ASN A 42 10.15 35.38 6.44
N SER A 43 9.97 35.08 7.73
CA SER A 43 9.75 33.71 8.19
C SER A 43 8.46 33.13 7.61
N ARG A 44 8.58 31.97 6.99
CA ARG A 44 7.45 31.13 6.61
C ARG A 44 7.20 30.12 7.71
N GLN A 45 5.97 30.05 8.20
CA GLN A 45 5.55 29.03 9.15
C GLN A 45 5.14 27.77 8.40
N VAL A 46 5.62 26.62 8.87
CA VAL A 46 5.26 25.29 8.40
C VAL A 46 4.78 24.47 9.60
N THR A 47 3.71 23.71 9.42
CA THR A 47 3.15 22.87 10.49
C THR A 47 3.82 21.51 10.45
N SER A 48 4.49 21.13 11.54
CA SER A 48 5.16 19.82 11.68
C SER A 48 4.20 18.69 12.07
N GLY A 49 2.99 19.02 12.53
CA GLY A 49 1.96 18.04 12.92
C GLY A 49 2.15 17.42 14.31
N GLY A 50 3.03 17.97 15.14
CA GLY A 50 3.23 17.60 16.55
C GLY A 50 4.11 18.63 17.27
N ASN A 51 4.15 18.64 18.60
CA ASN A 51 4.96 19.63 19.35
C ASN A 51 6.45 19.35 19.15
N THR A 52 7.05 20.10 18.24
CA THR A 52 8.40 19.85 17.75
C THR A 52 9.43 20.53 18.64
N PHE A 53 10.27 19.72 19.26
CA PHE A 53 11.38 20.24 20.07
C PHE A 53 12.65 20.38 19.25
N ASP A 54 12.91 19.47 18.31
CA ASP A 54 14.14 19.43 17.53
C ASP A 54 13.85 19.33 16.03
N VAL A 55 14.71 19.92 15.20
CA VAL A 55 14.55 19.95 13.75
C VAL A 55 15.90 19.81 13.06
N THR A 56 15.98 18.87 12.12
CA THR A 56 17.14 18.68 11.23
C THR A 56 16.64 18.63 9.79
N ALA A 57 17.54 18.82 8.83
CA ALA A 57 17.23 18.64 7.43
C ALA A 57 18.07 17.51 6.82
N GLY A 58 17.59 16.96 5.71
CA GLY A 58 18.26 15.91 4.97
C GLY A 58 17.41 15.48 3.78
N ASP A 59 18.02 15.20 2.64
CA ASP A 59 17.33 14.62 1.49
C ASP A 59 16.96 13.15 1.81
N LEU A 60 15.72 12.93 2.25
CA LEU A 60 15.21 11.61 2.64
C LEU A 60 14.60 10.86 1.47
N ASN A 61 14.21 11.57 0.42
CA ASN A 61 13.47 11.03 -0.70
C ASN A 61 14.32 10.89 -1.99
N GLY A 62 15.52 11.46 -2.00
CA GLY A 62 16.50 11.40 -3.09
C GLY A 62 16.21 12.36 -4.24
N ASP A 63 15.45 13.43 -4.03
CA ASP A 63 15.12 14.43 -5.07
C ASP A 63 16.12 15.59 -5.14
N GLY A 64 17.18 15.55 -4.32
CA GLY A 64 18.20 16.58 -4.26
C GLY A 64 17.75 17.85 -3.53
N VAL A 65 16.59 17.84 -2.88
CA VAL A 65 16.13 18.92 -2.00
C VAL A 65 16.05 18.41 -0.57
N LEU A 66 16.46 19.26 0.37
CA LEU A 66 16.49 18.87 1.77
C LEU A 66 15.05 18.81 2.33
N ASP A 67 14.68 17.62 2.84
CA ASP A 67 13.46 17.42 3.60
C ASP A 67 13.67 17.83 5.06
N LEU A 68 12.61 18.29 5.74
CA LEU A 68 12.68 18.64 7.16
C LEU A 68 12.20 17.48 8.03
N ILE A 69 12.97 17.17 9.08
CA ILE A 69 12.69 16.11 10.05
C ILE A 69 12.47 16.77 11.40
N ALA A 70 11.29 16.57 11.96
CA ALA A 70 10.87 17.14 13.23
C ALA A 70 10.72 16.05 14.30
N GLY A 71 11.45 16.19 15.40
CA GLY A 71 11.30 15.36 16.59
C GLY A 71 10.21 15.91 17.51
N ASN A 72 9.12 15.17 17.68
CA ASN A 72 7.98 15.58 18.49
C ASN A 72 8.07 15.01 19.91
N THR A 73 8.26 15.88 20.91
CA THR A 73 8.46 15.44 22.30
C THR A 73 7.18 15.14 23.05
N SER A 74 6.04 15.68 22.64
CA SER A 74 4.76 15.40 23.33
C SER A 74 4.19 14.03 22.97
N ASP A 75 4.42 13.58 21.73
CA ASP A 75 3.71 12.45 21.13
C ASP A 75 4.65 11.27 20.82
N ASN A 76 5.92 11.36 21.22
CA ASN A 76 6.99 10.38 20.94
C ASN A 76 7.02 9.95 19.47
N SER A 77 6.85 10.91 18.55
CA SER A 77 6.77 10.67 17.11
C SER A 77 7.81 11.50 16.36
N ILE A 78 8.09 11.10 15.12
CA ILE A 78 8.90 11.85 14.18
C ILE A 78 8.00 12.24 13.02
N SER A 79 7.97 13.53 12.69
CA SER A 79 7.30 14.03 11.49
C SER A 79 8.33 14.30 10.41
N ILE A 80 8.03 13.87 9.19
CA ILE A 80 8.83 14.15 8.00
C ILE A 80 8.02 15.08 7.11
N LEU A 81 8.58 16.24 6.82
CA LEU A 81 8.03 17.23 5.90
C LEU A 81 8.82 17.13 4.61
N LEU A 82 8.24 16.42 3.65
CA LEU A 82 8.82 16.31 2.32
C LEU A 82 8.79 17.67 1.65
N ALA A 83 9.98 18.18 1.32
CA ALA A 83 10.08 19.30 0.42
C ALA A 83 9.65 18.81 -0.96
N ILE A 84 8.88 19.64 -1.66
CA ILE A 84 8.60 19.38 -3.06
C ILE A 84 9.32 20.48 -3.81
N THR A 85 10.21 20.07 -4.70
CA THR A 85 10.73 20.96 -5.74
C THR A 85 9.58 21.40 -6.62
N THR A 86 8.86 22.45 -6.22
CA THR A 86 8.17 23.29 -7.18
C THR A 86 9.18 24.26 -7.76
N GLN A 87 10.19 23.74 -8.46
CA GLN A 87 10.73 24.47 -9.61
C GLN A 87 9.62 24.45 -10.67
N VAL A 88 8.56 25.23 -10.45
CA VAL A 88 7.94 25.92 -11.57
C VAL A 88 8.85 27.11 -11.83
N SER A 89 10.07 26.82 -12.29
CA SER A 89 10.86 27.76 -13.08
C SER A 89 9.93 28.08 -14.23
N ALA A 90 9.21 29.20 -14.12
CA ALA A 90 8.15 29.56 -15.04
C ALA A 90 8.74 29.38 -16.44
N LEU A 91 8.01 28.77 -17.37
CA LEU A 91 8.50 28.52 -18.74
C LEU A 91 9.05 29.78 -19.41
N SER A 92 8.75 30.97 -18.88
CA SER A 92 9.34 32.27 -19.21
C SER A 92 10.82 32.47 -18.86
N GLN A 93 11.41 31.65 -17.98
CA GLN A 93 12.83 31.66 -17.64
C GLN A 93 13.66 30.74 -18.54
N LEU A 94 13.01 29.91 -19.39
CA LEU A 94 13.65 29.18 -20.49
C LEU A 94 14.12 30.17 -21.57
N ASN A 95 15.24 30.84 -21.31
CA ASN A 95 15.88 31.80 -22.19
C ASN A 95 17.22 31.24 -22.73
N LEU A 96 17.41 31.27 -24.05
CA LEU A 96 18.65 30.84 -24.72
C LEU A 96 19.45 32.02 -25.30
N ASP A 97 19.08 33.25 -24.95
CA ASP A 97 19.59 34.48 -25.56
C ASP A 97 21.02 34.82 -25.11
N SER A 98 21.55 34.11 -24.11
CA SER A 98 22.95 34.20 -23.71
C SER A 98 23.53 32.83 -23.36
N ALA A 99 24.86 32.69 -23.50
CA ALA A 99 25.57 31.47 -23.14
C ALA A 99 25.39 31.10 -21.64
N LYS A 100 25.25 32.10 -20.77
CA LYS A 100 24.98 31.87 -19.34
C LYS A 100 23.58 31.29 -19.14
N ASN A 101 22.55 31.90 -19.73
CA ASN A 101 21.19 31.39 -19.60
C ASN A 101 21.08 29.97 -20.17
N ALA A 102 21.70 29.71 -21.33
CA ALA A 102 21.72 28.37 -21.91
C ALA A 102 22.39 27.32 -21.00
N SER A 103 23.47 27.67 -20.29
CA SER A 103 24.11 26.80 -19.30
C SER A 103 23.20 26.54 -18.09
N ASP A 104 22.54 27.58 -17.58
CA ASP A 104 21.62 27.47 -16.45
C ASP A 104 20.41 26.58 -16.82
N LEU A 105 19.93 26.64 -18.07
CA LEU A 105 18.87 25.76 -18.58
C LEU A 105 19.28 24.30 -18.71
N ILE A 106 20.53 24.01 -19.07
CA ILE A 106 21.02 22.63 -19.12
C ILE A 106 20.98 22.03 -17.72
N GLY A 107 21.37 22.77 -16.68
CA GLY A 107 21.26 22.32 -15.29
C GLY A 107 19.82 22.00 -14.88
N ILE A 108 18.86 22.86 -15.25
CA ILE A 108 17.43 22.61 -14.99
C ILE A 108 16.95 21.34 -15.71
N LEU A 109 17.35 21.14 -16.97
CA LEU A 109 17.00 19.94 -17.73
C LEU A 109 17.61 18.68 -17.16
N ASP A 110 18.85 18.74 -16.67
CA ASP A 110 19.53 17.61 -16.04
C ASP A 110 18.80 17.18 -14.75
N THR A 111 18.45 18.13 -13.88
CA THR A 111 17.64 17.87 -12.68
C THR A 111 16.26 17.30 -13.04
N ALA A 112 15.59 17.85 -14.06
CA ALA A 112 14.30 17.33 -14.50
C ALA A 112 14.40 15.89 -15.05
N LEU A 113 15.47 15.57 -15.76
CA LEU A 113 15.73 14.22 -16.25
C LEU A 113 16.03 13.25 -15.10
N ASP A 114 16.79 13.68 -14.10
CA ASP A 114 17.11 12.86 -12.94
C ASP A 114 15.86 12.50 -12.14
N ASN A 115 15.01 13.49 -11.86
CA ASN A 115 13.71 13.29 -11.23
C ASN A 115 12.83 12.30 -12.01
N LEU A 116 12.80 12.42 -13.34
CA LEU A 116 12.05 11.49 -14.20
C LEU A 116 12.62 10.07 -14.12
N ASN A 117 13.94 9.91 -14.06
CA ASN A 117 14.59 8.61 -13.92
C ASN A 117 14.35 7.99 -12.54
N THR A 118 14.35 8.78 -11.48
CA THR A 118 14.00 8.36 -10.12
C THR A 118 12.56 7.85 -10.07
N GLU A 119 11.60 8.61 -10.62
CA GLU A 119 10.20 8.17 -10.69
C GLU A 119 10.02 6.91 -11.57
N ARG A 120 10.75 6.80 -12.69
CA ARG A 120 10.75 5.58 -13.51
C ARG A 120 11.24 4.37 -12.71
N THR A 121 12.26 4.55 -11.87
CA THR A 121 12.81 3.50 -11.00
C THR A 121 11.80 3.08 -9.94
N ARG A 122 11.10 4.04 -9.31
CA ARG A 122 10.01 3.78 -8.37
C ARG A 122 8.89 2.97 -9.02
N ILE A 123 8.45 3.37 -10.21
CA ILE A 123 7.45 2.62 -10.99
C ILE A 123 7.94 1.19 -11.25
N GLY A 124 9.19 1.01 -11.68
CA GLY A 124 9.78 -0.32 -11.90
C GLY A 124 9.74 -1.20 -10.65
N SER A 125 10.11 -0.66 -9.49
CA SER A 125 10.03 -1.39 -8.21
C SER A 125 8.59 -1.77 -7.83
N SER A 126 7.62 -0.88 -8.09
CA SER A 126 6.21 -1.13 -7.82
C SER A 126 5.64 -2.21 -8.73
N LEU A 127 6.02 -2.21 -10.02
CA LEU A 127 5.66 -3.28 -10.96
C LEU A 127 6.22 -4.64 -10.53
N ASN A 128 7.46 -4.70 -10.06
CA ASN A 128 8.02 -5.94 -9.51
C ASN A 128 7.23 -6.44 -8.30
N ARG A 129 6.83 -5.54 -7.39
CA ARG A 129 5.97 -5.91 -6.25
C ARG A 129 4.61 -6.41 -6.70
N LEU A 130 4.00 -5.78 -7.70
CA LEU A 130 2.72 -6.21 -8.26
C LEU A 130 2.81 -7.58 -8.93
N ASP A 131 3.90 -7.88 -9.65
CA ASP A 131 4.13 -9.21 -10.25
C ASP A 131 4.21 -10.29 -9.17
N ILE A 132 4.93 -10.03 -8.07
CA ILE A 132 5.01 -10.96 -6.94
C ILE A 132 3.63 -11.19 -6.31
N ILE A 133 2.86 -10.12 -6.08
CA ILE A 133 1.51 -10.21 -5.53
C ILE A 133 0.58 -10.99 -6.45
N TYR A 134 0.68 -10.75 -7.77
CA TYR A 134 -0.12 -11.46 -8.77
C TYR A 134 0.13 -12.98 -8.70
N ARG A 135 1.39 -13.41 -8.72
CA ARG A 135 1.75 -14.84 -8.62
C ARG A 135 1.31 -15.45 -7.29
N SER A 136 1.41 -14.71 -6.19
CA SER A 136 0.94 -15.17 -4.89
C SER A 136 -0.59 -15.36 -4.86
N ASN A 137 -1.33 -14.48 -5.52
CA ASN A 137 -2.78 -14.59 -5.63
C ASN A 137 -3.18 -15.75 -6.53
N GLU A 138 -2.48 -15.98 -7.64
CA GLU A 138 -2.69 -17.12 -8.53
C GLU A 138 -2.57 -18.45 -7.77
N LEU A 139 -1.48 -18.62 -7.00
CA LEU A 139 -1.30 -19.80 -6.13
C LEU A 139 -2.40 -19.93 -5.07
N SER A 140 -2.86 -18.81 -4.51
CA SER A 140 -3.94 -18.81 -3.52
C SER A 140 -5.28 -19.25 -4.15
N ILE A 141 -5.54 -18.84 -5.39
CA ILE A 141 -6.71 -19.25 -6.16
C ILE A 141 -6.65 -20.76 -6.43
N GLU A 142 -5.50 -21.29 -6.85
CA GLU A 142 -5.32 -22.73 -7.06
C GLU A 142 -5.58 -23.54 -5.78
N ASN A 143 -4.99 -23.11 -4.66
CA ASN A 143 -5.21 -23.75 -3.36
C ASN A 143 -6.68 -23.72 -2.93
N PHE A 144 -7.35 -22.58 -3.11
CA PHE A 144 -8.76 -22.44 -2.76
C PHE A 144 -9.65 -23.30 -3.67
N SER A 145 -9.35 -23.35 -4.97
CA SER A 145 -10.04 -24.22 -5.92
C SER A 145 -9.87 -25.70 -5.58
N GLY A 146 -8.65 -26.11 -5.21
CA GLY A 146 -8.37 -27.47 -4.75
C GLY A 146 -9.13 -27.84 -3.47
N ALA A 147 -9.10 -26.96 -2.47
CA ALA A 147 -9.85 -27.15 -1.22
C ALA A 147 -11.37 -27.20 -1.47
N LYS A 148 -11.90 -26.36 -2.37
CA LYS A 148 -13.31 -26.38 -2.76
C LYS A 148 -13.70 -27.70 -3.43
N SER A 149 -12.88 -28.18 -4.37
CA SER A 149 -13.09 -29.47 -5.04
C SER A 149 -13.16 -30.61 -4.03
N LEU A 150 -12.25 -30.64 -3.05
CA LEU A 150 -12.24 -31.70 -2.03
C LEU A 150 -13.51 -31.71 -1.16
N ASN A 151 -14.06 -30.53 -0.83
CA ASN A 151 -15.34 -30.47 -0.12
C ASN A 151 -16.50 -30.96 -0.99
N GLU A 152 -16.55 -30.54 -2.25
CA GLU A 152 -17.58 -30.98 -3.20
C GLU A 152 -17.52 -32.51 -3.42
N ASP A 153 -16.32 -33.08 -3.57
CA ASP A 153 -16.11 -34.52 -3.71
C ASP A 153 -16.55 -35.30 -2.45
N ALA A 154 -16.32 -34.73 -1.26
CA ALA A 154 -16.76 -35.32 0.00
C ALA A 154 -18.28 -35.33 0.12
N ASP A 155 -18.94 -34.21 -0.23
CA ASP A 155 -20.39 -34.09 -0.22
C ASP A 155 -21.04 -35.09 -1.21
N ILE A 156 -20.51 -35.18 -2.43
CA ILE A 156 -20.97 -36.16 -3.44
C ILE A 156 -20.81 -37.59 -2.92
N SER A 157 -19.68 -37.90 -2.26
CA SER A 157 -19.43 -39.24 -1.71
C SER A 157 -20.44 -39.60 -0.62
N ILE A 158 -20.84 -38.63 0.22
CA ILE A 158 -21.87 -38.82 1.25
C ILE A 158 -23.24 -39.03 0.60
N GLU A 159 -23.64 -38.18 -0.36
CA GLU A 159 -24.91 -38.33 -1.08
C GLU A 159 -25.00 -39.69 -1.79
N MET A 160 -23.91 -40.15 -2.41
CA MET A 160 -23.84 -41.46 -3.06
C MET A 160 -24.00 -42.60 -2.05
N ALA A 161 -23.39 -42.51 -0.87
CA ALA A 161 -23.54 -43.51 0.18
C ALA A 161 -24.99 -43.58 0.70
N GLU A 162 -25.62 -42.42 0.89
CA GLU A 162 -27.03 -42.33 1.29
C GLU A 162 -27.97 -42.87 0.22
N LEU A 163 -27.72 -42.54 -1.05
CA LEU A 163 -28.48 -43.05 -2.19
C LEU A 163 -28.40 -44.57 -2.29
N VAL A 164 -27.19 -45.13 -2.19
CA VAL A 164 -26.98 -46.59 -2.21
C VAL A 164 -27.70 -47.25 -1.03
N ARG A 165 -27.60 -46.68 0.18
CA ARG A 165 -28.33 -47.17 1.35
C ARG A 165 -29.84 -47.15 1.13
N ALA A 166 -30.39 -46.06 0.59
CA ALA A 166 -31.81 -45.93 0.30
C ALA A 166 -32.28 -46.95 -0.74
N GLN A 167 -31.51 -47.17 -1.81
CA GLN A 167 -31.79 -48.19 -2.83
C GLN A 167 -31.80 -49.61 -2.26
N ILE A 168 -30.81 -49.96 -1.43
CA ILE A 168 -30.75 -51.27 -0.77
C ILE A 168 -31.97 -51.47 0.14
N LEU A 169 -32.32 -50.47 0.95
CA LEU A 169 -33.50 -50.53 1.83
C LEU A 169 -34.79 -50.68 1.03
N GLN A 170 -34.93 -49.96 -0.08
CA GLN A 170 -36.10 -50.06 -0.96
C GLN A 170 -36.21 -51.45 -1.59
N GLN A 171 -35.11 -52.01 -2.12
CA GLN A 171 -35.09 -53.37 -2.67
C GLN A 171 -35.43 -54.41 -1.62
N ALA A 172 -34.91 -54.27 -0.40
CA ALA A 172 -35.21 -55.16 0.73
C ALA A 172 -36.69 -55.07 1.13
N GLN A 173 -37.28 -53.87 1.18
CA GLN A 173 -38.70 -53.66 1.45
C GLN A 173 -39.58 -54.31 0.38
N ILE A 174 -39.25 -54.13 -0.91
CA ILE A 174 -39.99 -54.76 -2.02
C ILE A 174 -39.94 -56.29 -1.91
N ALA A 175 -38.76 -56.86 -1.65
CA ALA A 175 -38.58 -58.29 -1.47
C ALA A 175 -39.37 -58.83 -0.27
N ALA A 176 -39.33 -58.12 0.87
CA ALA A 176 -40.09 -58.49 2.07
C ALA A 176 -41.61 -58.42 1.82
N LEU A 177 -42.09 -57.39 1.11
CA LEU A 177 -43.50 -57.26 0.76
C LEU A 177 -43.96 -58.40 -0.17
N SER A 178 -43.13 -58.73 -1.16
CA SER A 178 -43.37 -59.86 -2.06
C SER A 178 -43.45 -61.18 -1.27
N GLN A 179 -42.53 -61.42 -0.34
CA GLN A 179 -42.55 -62.62 0.50
C GLN A 179 -43.78 -62.66 1.42
N SER A 180 -44.18 -61.52 2.00
CA SER A 180 -45.39 -61.41 2.83
C SER A 180 -46.65 -61.76 2.04
N ASN A 181 -46.75 -61.27 0.80
CA ASN A 181 -47.86 -61.59 -0.10
C ASN A 181 -47.92 -63.10 -0.41
N ILE A 182 -46.77 -63.74 -0.69
CA ILE A 182 -46.69 -65.20 -0.91
C ILE A 182 -47.14 -65.96 0.35
N ARG A 183 -46.72 -65.51 1.53
CA ARG A 183 -47.09 -66.13 2.81
C ARG A 183 -48.59 -66.07 3.09
N LEU A 184 -49.22 -64.93 2.81
CA LEU A 184 -50.67 -64.75 2.95
C LEU A 184 -51.44 -65.65 1.98
N GLN A 185 -50.98 -65.77 0.73
CA GLN A 185 -51.57 -66.69 -0.25
C GLN A 185 -51.48 -68.14 0.22
N LEU A 186 -50.34 -68.55 0.77
CA LEU A 186 -50.13 -69.93 1.22
C LEU A 186 -51.04 -70.31 2.41
N VAL A 187 -51.37 -69.35 3.28
CA VAL A 187 -52.36 -69.52 4.35
C VAL A 187 -53.78 -69.61 3.78
N LEU A 188 -54.11 -68.76 2.82
CA LEU A 188 -55.40 -68.80 2.11
C LEU A 188 -55.61 -70.14 1.39
N ASP A 189 -54.58 -70.64 0.71
CA ASP A 189 -54.61 -71.95 0.05
C ASP A 189 -54.84 -73.07 1.08
N LEU A 190 -54.19 -73.01 2.25
CA LEU A 190 -54.36 -74.02 3.30
C LEU A 190 -55.80 -74.10 3.83
N PHE A 191 -56.50 -72.97 3.94
CA PHE A 191 -57.91 -72.93 4.37
C PHE A 191 -58.90 -73.34 3.27
N GLN A 192 -58.49 -73.44 2.01
CA GLN A 192 -59.35 -73.96 0.92
C GLN A 192 -59.35 -75.50 0.83
N PHE A 193 -58.51 -76.18 1.59
CA PHE A 193 -58.39 -77.65 1.63
C PHE A 193 -58.97 -78.31 2.90
N GLU A 194 -59.66 -77.55 3.77
CA GLU A 194 -60.60 -78.09 4.78
C GLU A 194 -62.06 -77.95 4.30
#